data_AF-A0A210W8N0-F1
#
_entry.id   AF-A0A210W8N0-F1
#
_cell.length_a   1.000
_cell.length_b   1.000
_cell.length_c   1.000
_cell.angle_alpha   90.00
_cell.angle_beta   90.00
_cell.angle_gamma   90.00
#
_symmetry.space_group_name_H-M   'P 1'
#
loop_
_entity.id
_entity.type
_entity.pdbx_description
1 polymer ?
#
loop_
_entity_poly.entity_id
_entity_poly.type
_entity_poly.pdbx_seq_one_letter_code
_entity_poly.pdbx_strand_id
1 'polypeptide(L)'
;MILDFRCADTQALMLGKRVARFANLEAAAMRKLVQLNAATSLEFLRIPPGNRLEALQGSRRGQYSIRINEQWRLCFVWADGHASQVEIVDYH
;
A
#
# COMPACT_ATOMS: atom_id res chain seq x y z
N MET A 1 6.81 2.43 -9.37
CA MET A 1 7.35 1.06 -9.15
C MET A 1 7.62 0.84 -7.66
N ILE A 2 7.33 -0.36 -7.16
CA ILE A 2 7.67 -0.78 -5.79
C ILE A 2 9.10 -1.36 -5.77
N LEU A 3 9.94 -0.87 -4.87
CA LEU A 3 11.33 -1.28 -4.72
C LEU A 3 11.50 -2.41 -3.70
N ASP A 4 10.82 -2.29 -2.55
CA ASP A 4 10.93 -3.23 -1.44
C ASP A 4 9.67 -3.23 -0.56
N PHE A 5 9.60 -4.23 0.32
CA PHE A 5 8.49 -4.46 1.25
C PHE A 5 9.02 -4.50 2.68
N ARG A 6 8.25 -3.95 3.61
CA ARG A 6 8.59 -3.97 5.04
C ARG A 6 8.19 -5.28 5.72
N CYS A 7 7.31 -6.07 5.11
CA CYS A 7 6.94 -7.39 5.63
C CYS A 7 6.78 -8.46 4.54
N ALA A 8 7.11 -9.70 4.90
CA ALA A 8 7.08 -10.85 4.00
C ALA A 8 5.67 -11.16 3.48
N ASP A 9 4.63 -10.94 4.29
CA ASP A 9 3.24 -11.15 3.90
C ASP A 9 2.82 -10.28 2.71
N THR A 10 3.15 -8.98 2.74
CA THR A 10 2.78 -8.06 1.66
C THR A 10 3.53 -8.39 0.37
N GLN A 11 4.82 -8.76 0.49
CA GLN A 11 5.62 -9.22 -0.64
C GLN A 11 5.05 -10.53 -1.22
N ALA A 12 4.73 -11.50 -0.37
CA ALA A 12 4.16 -12.78 -0.78
C ALA A 12 2.84 -12.57 -1.54
N LEU A 13 1.97 -11.69 -1.02
CA LEU A 13 0.75 -11.30 -1.70
C LEU A 13 1.02 -10.69 -3.08
N MET A 14 1.94 -9.74 -3.20
CA MET A 14 2.31 -9.15 -4.49
C MET A 14 2.80 -10.19 -5.51
N LEU A 15 3.50 -11.24 -5.04
CA LEU A 15 3.96 -12.37 -5.85
C LEU A 15 2.84 -13.37 -6.21
N GLY A 16 1.58 -13.06 -5.88
CA GLY A 16 0.43 -13.92 -6.14
C GLY A 16 0.32 -15.12 -5.21
N LYS A 17 1.05 -15.13 -4.09
CA LYS A 17 0.92 -16.19 -3.09
C LYS A 17 -0.25 -15.88 -2.17
N ARG A 18 -1.04 -16.91 -1.86
CA ARG A 18 -2.12 -16.80 -0.87
C ARG A 18 -1.54 -16.52 0.51
N VAL A 19 -2.04 -15.48 1.17
CA VAL A 19 -1.67 -15.11 2.55
C VAL A 19 -2.93 -15.16 3.40
N ALA A 20 -2.99 -16.09 4.36
CA ALA A 20 -4.18 -16.31 5.18
C ALA A 20 -4.67 -15.05 5.89
N ARG A 21 -3.73 -14.23 6.39
CA ARG A 21 -4.01 -12.93 7.02
C ARG A 21 -4.79 -11.97 6.13
N PHE A 22 -4.59 -12.05 4.81
CA PHE A 22 -5.19 -11.14 3.84
C PHE A 22 -6.35 -11.77 3.06
N ALA A 23 -6.76 -13.00 3.38
CA ALA A 23 -7.73 -13.75 2.59
C ALA A 23 -9.03 -12.97 2.31
N ASN A 24 -9.52 -12.19 3.29
CA ASN A 24 -10.75 -11.42 3.17
C ASN A 24 -10.61 -10.11 2.38
N LEU A 25 -9.38 -9.65 2.13
CA LEU A 25 -9.09 -8.40 1.41
C LEU A 25 -8.19 -8.61 0.19
N GLU A 26 -7.85 -9.85 -0.15
CA GLU A 26 -6.83 -10.23 -1.15
C GLU A 26 -7.03 -9.49 -2.48
N ALA A 27 -8.23 -9.56 -3.05
CA ALA A 27 -8.54 -8.90 -4.30
C ALA A 27 -8.42 -7.36 -4.23
N ALA A 28 -8.84 -6.76 -3.11
CA ALA A 28 -8.75 -5.31 -2.92
C ALA A 28 -7.31 -4.86 -2.69
N ALA A 29 -6.56 -5.58 -1.86
CA ALA A 29 -5.15 -5.36 -1.60
C ALA A 29 -4.31 -5.48 -2.87
N MET A 30 -4.52 -6.53 -3.66
CA MET A 30 -3.82 -6.72 -4.93
C MET A 30 -4.06 -5.58 -5.91
N ARG A 31 -5.30 -5.10 -6.03
CA ARG A 31 -5.58 -3.91 -6.86
C ARG A 31 -4.79 -2.68 -6.40
N LYS A 32 -4.67 -2.45 -5.08
CA LYS A 32 -3.90 -1.33 -4.53
C LYS A 32 -2.40 -1.49 -4.73
N LEU A 33 -1.87 -2.71 -4.56
CA LEU A 33 -0.46 -3.02 -4.81
C LEU A 33 -0.08 -2.80 -6.27
N VAL A 34 -0.89 -3.30 -7.21
CA VAL A 34 -0.69 -3.08 -8.65
C VAL A 34 -0.78 -1.58 -8.99
N GLN A 35 -1.76 -0.87 -8.44
CA GLN A 35 -1.89 0.58 -8.63
C GLN A 35 -0.66 1.34 -8.12
N LEU A 36 -0.18 1.02 -6.91
CA LEU A 36 1.03 1.61 -6.34
C LEU A 36 2.27 1.31 -7.20
N ASN A 37 2.38 0.08 -7.70
CA ASN A 37 3.50 -0.31 -8.55
C ASN A 37 3.50 0.46 -9.89
N ALA A 38 2.32 0.71 -10.47
CA ALA A 38 2.16 1.44 -11.71
C ALA A 38 2.22 2.97 -11.56
N ALA A 39 2.13 3.49 -10.33
CA ALA A 39 2.13 4.93 -10.10
C ALA A 39 3.46 5.57 -10.52
N THR A 40 3.34 6.69 -11.25
CA THR A 40 4.46 7.54 -11.67
C THR A 40 4.59 8.80 -10.82
N SER A 41 3.56 9.15 -10.05
CA SER A 41 3.55 10.27 -9.11
C SER A 41 2.63 10.00 -7.92
N LEU A 42 2.77 10.78 -6.83
CA LEU A 42 1.86 10.69 -5.68
C LEU A 42 0.45 11.15 -6.05
N GLU A 43 0.31 12.14 -6.93
CA GLU A 43 -0.96 12.67 -7.39
C GLU A 43 -1.79 11.61 -8.10
N PHE A 44 -1.15 10.72 -8.86
CA PHE A 44 -1.82 9.56 -9.47
C PHE A 44 -2.57 8.72 -8.43
N LEU A 45 -2.01 8.56 -7.23
CA LEU A 45 -2.62 7.80 -6.14
C LEU A 45 -3.78 8.53 -5.46
N ARG A 46 -4.05 9.80 -5.78
CA ARG A 46 -5.29 10.48 -5.35
C ARG A 46 -6.51 10.03 -6.15
N ILE A 47 -6.31 9.40 -7.30
CA ILE A 47 -7.36 8.88 -8.17
C ILE A 47 -7.31 7.35 -8.13
N PRO A 48 -8.43 6.66 -7.80
CA PRO A 48 -9.75 7.20 -7.49
C PRO A 48 -9.83 7.83 -6.08
N PRO A 49 -10.82 8.72 -5.81
CA PRO A 49 -10.98 9.39 -4.51
C PRO A 49 -11.04 8.45 -3.30
N GLY A 50 -11.51 7.21 -3.51
CA GLY A 50 -11.54 6.15 -2.50
C GLY A 50 -10.17 5.74 -1.96
N ASN A 51 -9.07 6.08 -2.65
CA ASN A 51 -7.71 5.85 -2.14
C ASN A 51 -7.45 6.62 -0.86
N ARG A 52 -8.05 7.81 -0.69
CA ARG A 52 -7.85 8.68 0.48
C ARG A 52 -6.36 8.78 0.85
N LEU A 53 -5.54 9.13 -0.15
CA LEU A 53 -4.10 9.27 0.03
C LEU A 53 -3.81 10.24 1.19
N GLU A 54 -3.07 9.74 2.17
CA GLU A 54 -2.77 10.47 3.41
C GLU A 54 -1.26 10.41 3.69
N ALA A 55 -0.67 11.55 4.07
CA ALA A 55 0.68 11.58 4.62
C ALA A 55 0.60 11.28 6.12
N LEU A 56 1.31 10.25 6.56
CA LEU A 56 1.28 9.80 7.95
C LEU A 56 2.11 10.71 8.85
N GLN A 57 1.70 10.79 10.12
CA GLN A 57 2.30 11.66 11.13
C GLN A 57 2.90 10.84 12.29
N GLY A 58 3.51 11.53 13.27
CA GLY A 58 4.09 10.90 14.45
C GLY A 58 5.24 9.94 14.11
N SER A 59 5.19 8.74 14.66
CA SER A 59 6.22 7.70 14.45
C SER A 59 6.33 7.18 13.02
N ARG A 60 5.32 7.46 12.17
CA ARG A 60 5.29 7.08 10.75
C ARG A 60 5.51 8.28 9.82
N ARG A 61 6.02 9.41 10.33
CA ARG A 61 6.33 10.59 9.52
C ARG A 61 7.25 10.21 8.35
N GLY A 62 6.90 10.68 7.16
CA GLY A 62 7.61 10.36 5.90
C GLY A 62 7.04 9.16 5.15
N GLN A 63 6.06 8.46 5.73
CA GLN A 63 5.25 7.47 5.01
C GLN A 63 3.94 8.09 4.52
N TYR A 64 3.38 7.46 3.50
CA TYR A 64 2.05 7.69 2.98
C TYR A 64 1.20 6.45 3.20
N SER A 65 -0.12 6.62 3.17
CA SER A 65 -1.06 5.50 3.12
C SER A 65 -2.15 5.70 2.08
N ILE A 66 -2.61 4.60 1.50
CA ILE A 66 -3.87 4.52 0.76
C ILE A 66 -4.78 3.47 1.38
N ARG A 67 -6.08 3.72 1.30
CA ARG A 67 -7.12 2.84 1.85
C ARG A 67 -7.30 1.58 1.01
N ILE A 68 -7.32 0.42 1.67
CA ILE A 68 -7.75 -0.84 1.05
C ILE A 68 -9.25 -1.05 1.30
N ASN A 69 -9.66 -1.00 2.57
CA ASN A 69 -11.06 -1.02 3.02
C ASN A 69 -11.19 -0.21 4.33
N GLU A 70 -12.27 -0.37 5.09
CA GLU A 70 -12.47 0.40 6.33
C GLU A 70 -11.35 0.17 7.33
N GLN A 71 -10.96 -1.09 7.54
CA GLN A 71 -9.98 -1.53 8.53
C GLN A 71 -8.51 -1.39 8.08
N TRP A 72 -8.21 -1.74 6.82
CA TRP A 72 -6.83 -1.93 6.35
C TRP A 72 -6.31 -0.76 5.53
N ARG A 73 -5.00 -0.50 5.65
CA ARG A 73 -4.25 0.49 4.86
C ARG A 73 -3.04 -0.15 4.20
N LEU A 74 -2.70 0.36 3.02
CA LEU A 74 -1.41 0.13 2.38
C LEU A 74 -0.50 1.32 2.70
N CYS A 75 0.55 1.10 3.48
CA CYS A 75 1.54 2.11 3.86
C CYS A 75 2.82 1.95 3.05
N PHE A 76 3.47 3.06 2.72
CA PHE A 76 4.71 3.06 1.92
C PHE A 76 5.46 4.38 2.09
N VAL A 77 6.77 4.37 1.86
CA VAL A 77 7.57 5.57 1.64
C VAL A 77 7.56 5.90 0.15
N TRP A 78 7.47 7.19 -0.18
CA TRP A 78 7.55 7.65 -1.57
C TRP A 78 8.75 8.57 -1.77
N ALA A 79 9.59 8.25 -2.74
CA ALA A 79 10.74 9.06 -3.15
C ALA A 79 11.01 8.84 -4.64
N ASP A 80 11.31 9.91 -5.37
CA ASP A 80 11.75 9.88 -6.78
C ASP A 80 10.86 9.07 -7.73
N GLY A 81 9.54 9.05 -7.50
CA GLY A 81 8.59 8.30 -8.34
C GLY A 81 8.47 6.81 -7.97
N HIS A 82 9.07 6.40 -6.87
CA HIS A 82 9.12 5.02 -6.41
C HIS A 82 8.52 4.85 -5.01
N ALA A 83 7.95 3.67 -4.78
CA ALA A 83 7.45 3.25 -3.47
C ALA A 83 8.43 2.27 -2.82
N SER A 84 8.73 2.45 -1.54
CA SER A 84 9.57 1.55 -0.73
C SER A 84 8.90 1.28 0.62
N GLN A 85 9.43 0.30 1.37
CA GLN A 85 8.93 -0.13 2.67
C GLN A 85 7.42 -0.42 2.67
N VAL A 86 6.94 -1.03 1.59
CA VAL A 86 5.50 -1.26 1.39
C VAL A 86 4.99 -2.30 2.39
N GLU A 87 3.89 -1.99 3.07
CA GLU A 87 3.22 -2.90 4.01
C GLU A 87 1.71 -2.71 4.06
N ILE A 88 0.98 -3.80 4.26
CA ILE A 88 -0.44 -3.79 4.60
C ILE A 88 -0.59 -3.86 6.11
N VAL A 89 -1.26 -2.87 6.69
CA VAL A 89 -1.47 -2.74 8.14
C VAL A 89 -2.94 -2.69 8.49
N ASP A 90 -3.26 -3.29 9.64
CA ASP A 90 -4.53 -3.07 10.31
C ASP A 90 -4.47 -1.68 10.98
N TYR A 91 -5.44 -0.82 10.68
CA TYR A 91 -5.43 0.58 11.06
C TYR A 91 -6.51 0.91 12.11
N HIS A 92 -6.91 -0.07 12.91
CA HIS A 92 -7.81 0.07 14.07
C HIS A 92 -7.11 -0.35 15.36
#